data_AF-A0A0N0D019-F1
#
_entry.id   AF-A0A0N0D019-F1
#
_cell.length_a   1.000
_cell.length_b   1.000
_cell.length_c   1.000
_cell.angle_alpha   90.00
_cell.angle_beta   90.00
_cell.angle_gamma   90.00
#
_symmetry.space_group_name_H-M   'P 1'
#
loop_
_entity.id
_entity.type
_entity.pdbx_description
1 polymer ?
#
loop_
_entity_poly.entity_id
_entity_poly.type
_entity_poly.pdbx_seq_one_letter_code
_entity_poly.pdbx_strand_id
1 'polypeptide(L)'
;TKCSKKTISALYTEFKNVLEQSTSKNNMIVRLNHMEMREEFNHPILKQRIEELKVNAPHYTMHKKRKGISKCTFAVDNYLKIVKRKLKSVESFRDEKMTKLTFKGMANVRNFVPFMSGAKNAHKSPFELAGGETYGLSWIQTMNVHNAFLFASMFF
;
A
#
# COMPACT_ATOMS: atom_id res chain seq x y z
N THR A 1 0.58 10.21 -34.21
CA THR A 1 1.70 10.60 -33.31
C THR A 1 2.43 11.85 -33.83
N LYS A 2 1.75 13.01 -33.89
CA LYS A 2 2.34 14.33 -34.20
C LYS A 2 2.00 15.35 -33.10
N CYS A 3 2.17 14.96 -31.83
CA CYS A 3 1.93 15.87 -30.72
C CYS A 3 3.22 16.64 -30.43
N SER A 4 3.15 17.98 -30.40
CA SER A 4 4.33 18.80 -30.13
C SER A 4 4.83 18.53 -28.70
N LYS A 5 6.15 18.60 -28.46
CA LYS A 5 6.72 18.46 -27.10
C LYS A 5 6.07 19.44 -26.10
N LYS A 6 5.70 20.63 -26.58
CA LYS A 6 5.00 21.66 -25.80
C LYS A 6 3.61 21.17 -25.36
N THR A 7 2.86 20.53 -26.26
CA THR A 7 1.55 19.96 -25.99
C THR A 7 1.64 18.83 -24.96
N ILE A 8 2.63 17.93 -25.09
CA ILE A 8 2.84 16.84 -24.13
C ILE A 8 3.12 17.38 -22.73
N SER A 9 4.02 18.37 -22.62
CA SER A 9 4.36 19.01 -21.34
C SER A 9 3.15 19.71 -20.70
N ALA A 10 2.33 20.38 -21.52
CA ALA A 10 1.10 21.02 -21.06
C ALA A 10 0.09 19.99 -20.51
N LEU A 11 -0.18 18.91 -21.26
CA LEU A 11 -1.10 17.84 -20.84
C LEU A 11 -0.62 17.16 -19.54
N TYR A 12 0.68 16.89 -19.42
CA TYR A 12 1.26 16.33 -18.20
C TYR A 12 1.10 17.27 -17.00
N THR A 13 1.40 18.56 -17.19
CA THR A 13 1.25 19.58 -16.15
C THR A 13 -0.20 19.70 -15.69
N GLU A 14 -1.15 19.62 -16.63
CA GLU A 14 -2.57 19.67 -16.34
C GLU A 14 -3.03 18.45 -15.50
N PHE A 15 -2.61 17.23 -15.87
CA PHE A 15 -2.84 16.04 -15.05
C PHE A 15 -2.26 16.16 -13.63
N LYS A 16 -1.01 16.63 -13.53
CA LYS A 16 -0.35 16.85 -12.25
C LYS A 16 -1.13 17.83 -11.39
N ASN A 17 -1.58 18.94 -11.99
CA ASN A 17 -2.39 19.95 -11.32
C ASN A 17 -3.72 19.38 -10.83
N VAL A 18 -4.39 18.51 -11.61
CA VAL A 18 -5.62 17.85 -11.13
C VAL A 18 -5.33 17.01 -9.89
N LEU A 19 -4.27 16.20 -9.88
CA LEU A 19 -3.91 15.38 -8.72
C LEU A 19 -3.52 16.22 -7.49
N GLU A 20 -2.77 17.30 -7.68
CA GLU A 20 -2.28 18.16 -6.60
C GLU A 20 -3.34 19.11 -6.05
N GLN A 21 -4.24 19.62 -6.89
CA GLN A 21 -5.21 20.65 -6.50
C GLN A 21 -6.59 20.09 -6.15
N SER A 22 -6.91 18.84 -6.55
CA SER A 22 -8.23 18.27 -6.23
C SER A 22 -8.36 17.95 -4.74
N THR A 23 -9.21 18.70 -4.03
CA THR A 23 -9.40 18.55 -2.57
C THR A 23 -10.50 17.57 -2.19
N SER A 24 -11.36 17.20 -3.14
CA SER A 24 -12.46 16.26 -2.94
C SER A 24 -12.77 15.48 -4.22
N LYS A 25 -13.42 14.32 -4.09
CA LYS A 25 -13.92 13.50 -5.22
C LYS A 25 -14.64 14.37 -6.26
N ASN A 26 -15.59 15.18 -5.81
CA ASN A 26 -16.40 16.01 -6.69
C ASN A 26 -15.55 17.06 -7.41
N ASN A 27 -14.61 17.71 -6.70
CA ASN A 27 -13.69 18.66 -7.31
C ASN A 27 -12.79 18.00 -8.37
N MET A 28 -12.33 16.77 -8.11
CA MET A 28 -11.53 16.00 -9.06
C MET A 28 -12.33 15.66 -10.32
N ILE A 29 -13.57 15.19 -10.16
CA ILE A 29 -14.44 14.83 -11.29
C ILE A 29 -14.72 16.06 -12.18
N VAL A 30 -15.03 17.22 -11.59
CA VAL A 30 -15.27 18.45 -12.37
C VAL A 30 -14.03 18.83 -13.18
N ARG A 31 -12.84 18.77 -12.57
CA ARG A 31 -11.58 19.07 -13.25
C ARG A 31 -11.28 18.06 -14.37
N LEU A 32 -11.54 16.77 -14.15
CA LEU A 32 -11.38 15.74 -15.18
C LEU A 32 -12.36 15.92 -16.33
N ASN A 33 -13.62 16.26 -16.07
CA ASN A 33 -14.61 16.56 -17.10
C ASN A 33 -14.20 17.76 -17.96
N HIS A 34 -13.57 18.78 -17.35
CA HIS A 34 -13.01 19.91 -18.11
C HIS A 34 -11.86 19.46 -19.02
N MET A 35 -11.00 18.54 -18.58
CA MET A 35 -9.92 17.99 -19.41
C MET A 35 -10.46 17.17 -20.59
N GLU A 36 -11.58 16.47 -20.42
CA GLU A 36 -12.22 15.71 -21.52
C GLU A 36 -12.73 16.58 -22.66
N MET A 37 -12.98 17.88 -22.42
CA MET A 37 -13.42 18.81 -23.47
C MET A 37 -12.33 19.13 -24.49
N ARG A 38 -11.07 18.82 -24.18
CA ARG A 38 -9.94 19.05 -25.08
C ARG A 38 -9.82 17.94 -26.11
N GLU A 39 -9.61 18.30 -27.37
CA GLU A 39 -9.50 17.34 -28.48
C GLU A 39 -8.37 16.31 -28.26
N GLU A 40 -7.30 16.69 -27.58
CA GLU A 40 -6.17 15.79 -27.32
C GLU A 40 -6.57 14.61 -26.42
N PHE A 41 -7.61 14.76 -25.59
CA PHE A 41 -8.12 13.73 -24.69
C PHE A 41 -9.09 12.74 -25.33
N ASN A 42 -9.47 12.96 -26.59
CA ASN A 42 -10.24 11.98 -27.38
C ASN A 42 -9.42 10.72 -27.74
N HIS A 43 -8.12 10.71 -27.45
CA HIS A 43 -7.30 9.51 -27.64
C HIS A 43 -7.75 8.37 -26.70
N PRO A 44 -7.96 7.13 -27.19
CA PRO A 44 -8.51 6.01 -26.40
C PRO A 44 -7.78 5.78 -25.08
N ILE A 45 -6.45 5.85 -25.09
CA ILE A 45 -5.61 5.67 -23.89
C ILE A 45 -5.89 6.77 -22.86
N LEU A 46 -5.98 8.03 -23.29
CA LEU A 46 -6.17 9.15 -22.36
C LEU A 46 -7.58 9.14 -21.78
N LYS A 47 -8.58 8.79 -22.59
CA LYS A 47 -9.96 8.58 -22.13
C LYS A 47 -10.05 7.47 -21.09
N GLN A 48 -9.39 6.33 -21.33
CA GLN A 48 -9.32 5.25 -20.35
C GLN A 48 -8.69 5.71 -19.03
N ARG A 49 -7.63 6.52 -19.09
CA ARG A 49 -6.98 7.07 -17.89
C ARG A 49 -7.86 8.04 -17.13
N ILE A 50 -8.63 8.88 -17.83
CA ILE A 50 -9.58 9.78 -17.16
C ILE A 50 -10.67 8.96 -16.45
N GLU A 51 -11.23 7.94 -17.10
CA GLU A 51 -12.23 7.08 -16.48
C GLU A 51 -11.68 6.33 -15.26
N GLU A 52 -10.46 5.79 -15.35
CA GLU A 52 -9.74 5.19 -14.20
C GLU A 52 -9.62 6.19 -13.04
N LEU A 53 -9.25 7.44 -13.33
CA LEU A 53 -9.12 8.49 -12.33
C LEU A 53 -10.46 8.92 -11.73
N LYS A 54 -11.55 8.94 -12.50
CA LYS A 54 -12.90 9.22 -11.99
C LYS A 54 -13.36 8.13 -11.03
N VAL A 55 -13.19 6.85 -11.40
CA VAL A 55 -13.53 5.70 -10.54
C VAL A 55 -12.73 5.76 -9.24
N ASN A 56 -11.44 6.07 -9.32
CA ASN A 56 -10.54 6.08 -8.17
C ASN A 56 -10.42 7.44 -7.46
N ALA A 57 -11.18 8.46 -7.86
CA ALA A 57 -11.12 9.81 -7.30
C ALA A 57 -11.27 9.88 -5.75
N PRO A 58 -12.08 9.04 -5.09
CA PRO A 58 -12.12 8.99 -3.63
C PRO A 58 -10.75 8.67 -3.01
N HIS A 59 -10.00 7.74 -3.60
CA HIS A 59 -8.69 7.31 -3.09
C HIS A 59 -7.63 8.40 -3.23
N TYR A 60 -7.62 9.11 -4.37
CA TYR A 60 -6.67 10.20 -4.61
C TYR A 60 -6.93 11.44 -3.74
N THR A 61 -8.16 11.67 -3.28
CA THR A 61 -8.51 12.89 -2.53
C THR A 61 -8.66 12.66 -1.02
N MET A 62 -8.72 11.41 -0.56
CA MET A 62 -8.92 11.05 0.86
C MET A 62 -7.88 11.68 1.79
N HIS A 63 -6.60 11.74 1.37
CA HIS A 63 -5.51 12.26 2.20
C HIS A 63 -5.59 13.77 2.46
N LYS A 64 -6.36 14.52 1.66
CA LYS A 64 -6.50 15.99 1.79
C LYS A 64 -7.63 16.41 2.72
N LYS A 65 -8.54 15.50 3.07
CA LYS A 65 -9.64 15.75 4.03
C LYS A 65 -9.24 15.58 5.50
N ARG A 66 -8.02 15.13 5.79
CA ARG A 66 -7.55 14.83 7.15
C ARG A 66 -6.40 15.76 7.53
N LYS A 67 -6.63 16.71 8.45
CA LYS A 67 -5.56 17.53 9.06
C LYS A 67 -4.70 16.65 9.98
N GLY A 68 -3.38 16.76 9.87
CA GLY A 68 -2.43 16.13 10.82
C GLY A 68 -1.91 14.73 10.42
N ILE A 69 -2.28 14.19 9.25
CA ILE A 69 -1.69 12.95 8.73
C ILE A 69 -0.78 13.35 7.57
N SER A 70 0.54 13.21 7.73
CA SER A 70 1.48 13.21 6.60
C SER A 70 1.05 12.14 5.58
N LYS A 71 1.51 12.22 4.32
CA LYS A 71 1.20 11.27 3.23
C LYS A 71 1.60 9.82 3.59
N CYS A 72 0.92 9.18 4.52
CA CYS A 72 1.38 7.96 5.18
C CYS A 72 1.07 6.75 4.30
N THR A 73 1.77 6.71 3.18
CA THR A 73 2.33 5.52 2.58
C THR A 73 3.33 4.83 3.53
N PHE A 74 3.73 5.42 4.66
CA PHE A 74 4.85 4.93 5.48
C PHE A 74 4.67 3.51 6.02
N ALA A 75 3.49 3.11 6.48
CA ALA A 75 3.29 1.75 7.02
C ALA A 75 3.30 0.67 5.92
N VAL A 76 2.63 0.93 4.81
CA VAL A 76 2.57 0.03 3.65
C VAL A 76 3.90 0.03 2.91
N ASP A 77 4.54 1.19 2.71
CA ASP A 77 5.85 1.31 2.09
C ASP A 77 6.95 0.69 2.96
N ASN A 78 6.90 0.85 4.28
CA ASN A 78 7.84 0.14 5.15
C ASN A 78 7.62 -1.37 5.09
N TYR A 79 6.37 -1.83 5.00
CA TYR A 79 6.10 -3.24 4.78
C TYR A 79 6.64 -3.71 3.42
N LEU A 80 6.34 -3.01 2.34
CA LEU A 80 6.81 -3.33 0.99
C LEU A 80 8.34 -3.25 0.88
N LYS A 81 9.01 -2.34 1.59
CA LYS A 81 10.48 -2.27 1.69
C LYS A 81 11.05 -3.48 2.41
N ILE A 82 10.45 -3.89 3.53
CA ILE A 82 10.86 -5.09 4.27
C ILE A 82 10.67 -6.34 3.41
N VAL A 83 9.52 -6.44 2.75
CA VAL A 83 9.24 -7.52 1.78
C VAL A 83 10.31 -7.52 0.71
N LYS A 84 10.51 -6.42 -0.04
CA LYS A 84 11.53 -6.32 -1.09
C LYS A 84 12.95 -6.68 -0.63
N ARG A 85 13.39 -6.24 0.55
CA ARG A 85 14.71 -6.61 1.11
C ARG A 85 14.81 -8.12 1.36
N LYS A 86 13.75 -8.73 1.90
CA LYS A 86 13.71 -10.18 2.14
C LYS A 86 13.55 -10.98 0.83
N LEU A 87 12.85 -10.46 -0.17
CA LEU A 87 12.80 -11.06 -1.50
C LEU A 87 14.19 -11.08 -2.12
N LYS A 88 14.95 -9.99 -1.95
CA LYS A 88 16.34 -9.89 -2.38
C LYS A 88 17.26 -10.83 -1.59
N SER A 89 16.98 -11.19 -0.34
CA SER A 89 17.81 -12.15 0.40
C SER A 89 17.52 -13.62 0.05
N VAL A 90 16.32 -13.91 -0.46
CA VAL A 90 15.93 -15.28 -0.84
C VAL A 90 16.37 -15.62 -2.27
N GLU A 91 16.75 -14.60 -3.07
CA GLU A 91 17.33 -14.60 -4.43
C GLU A 91 16.73 -15.52 -5.50
N SER A 92 15.78 -16.41 -5.19
CA SER A 92 15.09 -17.20 -6.19
C SER A 92 13.76 -17.77 -5.68
N PHE A 93 12.65 -17.26 -6.22
CA PHE A 93 11.32 -17.88 -6.11
C PHE A 93 11.18 -18.93 -7.22
N ARG A 94 11.95 -20.02 -7.11
CA ARG A 94 11.94 -21.08 -8.13
C ARG A 94 10.69 -21.95 -8.08
N ASP A 95 9.99 -21.95 -6.95
CA ASP A 95 8.81 -22.79 -6.71
C ASP A 95 7.70 -22.01 -5.99
N GLU A 96 6.49 -22.04 -6.55
CA GLU A 96 5.32 -21.27 -6.05
C GLU A 96 4.93 -21.69 -4.64
N LYS A 97 4.95 -23.00 -4.35
CA LYS A 97 4.54 -23.55 -3.05
C LYS A 97 5.52 -23.11 -1.96
N MET A 98 6.82 -23.21 -2.20
CA MET A 98 7.86 -22.76 -1.28
C MET A 98 7.83 -21.24 -1.09
N THR A 99 7.53 -20.50 -2.16
CA THR A 99 7.35 -19.04 -2.12
C THR A 99 6.19 -18.67 -1.19
N LYS A 100 5.03 -19.31 -1.36
CA LYS A 100 3.84 -19.08 -0.54
C LYS A 100 4.07 -19.43 0.93
N LEU A 101 4.74 -20.55 1.21
CA LEU A 101 5.12 -20.94 2.58
C LEU A 101 6.06 -19.93 3.21
N THR A 102 7.06 -19.45 2.46
CA THR A 102 8.01 -18.44 2.91
C THR A 102 7.31 -17.13 3.28
N PHE A 103 6.42 -16.64 2.43
CA PHE A 103 5.64 -15.42 2.72
C PHE A 103 4.73 -15.58 3.94
N LYS A 104 4.05 -16.72 4.08
CA LYS A 104 3.23 -17.03 5.26
C LYS A 104 4.07 -17.04 6.54
N GLY A 105 5.21 -17.73 6.53
CA GLY A 105 6.14 -17.76 7.66
C GLY A 105 6.64 -16.36 8.04
N MET A 106 7.00 -15.55 7.04
CA MET A 106 7.45 -14.18 7.27
C MET A 106 6.36 -13.27 7.85
N ALA A 107 5.12 -13.40 7.38
CA ALA A 107 3.99 -12.66 7.91
C ALA A 107 3.68 -13.04 9.37
N ASN A 108 3.71 -14.34 9.67
CA ASN A 108 3.50 -14.84 11.03
C ASN A 108 4.58 -14.32 11.98
N VAL A 109 5.86 -14.49 11.65
CA VAL A 109 6.98 -13.99 12.47
C VAL A 109 6.84 -12.49 12.75
N ARG A 110 6.50 -11.69 11.73
CA ARG A 110 6.37 -10.23 11.89
C ARG A 110 5.30 -9.84 12.92
N ASN A 111 4.22 -10.60 13.04
CA ASN A 111 3.15 -10.26 13.97
C ASN A 111 3.58 -10.41 15.44
N PHE A 112 4.56 -11.26 15.73
CA PHE A 112 5.02 -11.54 17.09
C PHE A 112 6.33 -10.83 17.44
N VAL A 113 7.18 -10.47 16.48
CA VAL A 113 8.44 -9.76 16.79
C VAL A 113 8.16 -8.37 17.38
N PRO A 114 8.71 -8.03 18.57
CA PRO A 114 8.57 -6.71 19.18
C PRO A 114 9.23 -5.59 18.39
N PHE A 115 8.71 -4.37 18.52
CA PHE A 115 9.35 -3.18 17.96
C PHE A 115 10.64 -2.82 18.71
N MET A 116 11.63 -2.33 17.99
CA MET A 116 12.93 -1.87 18.53
C MET A 116 12.76 -0.65 19.46
N SER A 117 13.75 -0.47 20.35
CA SER A 117 13.91 0.73 21.18
C SER A 117 14.02 1.97 20.29
N GLY A 118 13.06 2.89 20.42
CA GLY A 118 12.92 4.09 19.57
C GLY A 118 11.69 4.12 18.67
N ALA A 119 10.93 3.01 18.56
CA ALA A 119 9.63 3.02 17.93
C ALA A 119 8.52 3.55 18.86
N LYS A 120 7.45 4.12 18.30
CA LYS A 120 6.28 4.62 19.07
C LYS A 120 5.70 3.57 20.04
N ASN A 121 5.79 2.29 19.67
CA ASN A 121 5.31 1.15 20.46
C ASN A 121 6.47 0.21 20.83
N ALA A 122 7.63 0.77 21.20
CA ALA A 122 8.82 0.00 21.55
C ALA A 122 8.51 -1.15 22.52
N HIS A 123 9.19 -2.28 22.32
CA HIS A 123 9.06 -3.51 23.11
C HIS A 123 7.69 -4.23 23.03
N LYS A 124 6.71 -3.68 22.32
CA LYS A 124 5.45 -4.37 22.01
C LYS A 124 5.51 -4.95 20.61
N SER A 125 4.88 -6.10 20.40
CA SER A 125 4.64 -6.70 19.09
C SER A 125 3.31 -6.24 18.48
N PRO A 126 3.12 -6.36 17.15
CA PRO A 126 1.80 -6.16 16.54
C PRO A 126 0.69 -7.01 17.17
N PHE A 127 0.99 -8.23 17.60
CA PHE A 127 0.08 -9.11 18.34
C PHE A 127 -0.35 -8.49 19.67
N GLU A 128 0.59 -7.99 20.47
CA GLU A 128 0.29 -7.31 21.74
C GLU A 128 -0.47 -5.99 21.54
N LEU A 129 -0.21 -5.28 20.44
CA LEU A 129 -0.99 -4.08 20.08
C LEU A 129 -2.43 -4.39 19.67
N ALA A 130 -2.68 -5.60 19.16
CA ALA A 130 -4.02 -6.10 18.85
C ALA A 130 -4.74 -6.67 20.07
N GLY A 131 -4.17 -6.55 21.27
CA GLY A 131 -4.73 -7.07 22.51
C GLY A 131 -4.36 -8.53 22.82
N GLY A 132 -3.41 -9.11 22.09
CA GLY A 132 -2.89 -10.43 22.38
C GLY A 132 -2.05 -10.45 23.66
N GLU A 133 -2.30 -11.44 24.51
CA GLU A 133 -1.54 -11.64 25.75
C GLU A 133 -0.42 -12.65 25.55
N THR A 134 0.81 -12.29 25.95
CA THR A 134 2.00 -13.16 25.84
C THR A 134 2.24 -13.98 27.11
N TYR A 135 1.55 -13.65 28.22
CA TYR A 135 1.74 -14.26 29.54
C TYR A 135 3.20 -14.34 30.00
N GLY A 136 4.03 -13.38 29.58
CA GLY A 136 5.46 -13.34 29.89
C GLY A 136 6.35 -14.29 29.06
N LEU A 137 5.78 -15.00 28.08
CA LEU A 137 6.54 -15.82 27.16
C LEU A 137 7.31 -14.97 26.13
N SER A 138 8.45 -15.47 25.68
CA SER A 138 9.18 -14.84 24.58
C SER A 138 8.36 -14.88 23.29
N TRP A 139 8.55 -13.90 22.39
CA TRP A 139 7.78 -13.83 21.15
C TRP A 139 7.85 -15.09 20.29
N ILE A 140 8.98 -15.82 20.33
CA ILE A 140 9.15 -17.10 19.62
C ILE A 140 8.25 -18.17 20.23
N GLN A 141 8.20 -18.26 21.56
CA GLN A 141 7.36 -19.21 22.27
C GLN A 141 5.87 -18.89 22.07
N THR A 142 5.47 -17.62 22.19
CA THR A 142 4.11 -17.16 21.91
C THR A 142 3.68 -17.49 20.48
N MET A 143 4.55 -17.24 19.50
CA MET A 143 4.31 -17.59 18.10
C MET A 143 4.18 -19.10 17.91
N ASN A 144 5.05 -19.91 18.53
CA ASN A 144 4.99 -21.36 18.41
C ASN A 144 3.68 -21.93 18.96
N VAL A 145 3.23 -21.42 20.13
CA VAL A 145 1.94 -21.80 20.72
C VAL A 145 0.78 -21.37 19.82
N HIS A 146 0.78 -20.12 19.35
CA HIS A 146 -0.25 -19.61 18.43
C HIS A 146 -0.33 -20.42 17.13
N ASN A 147 0.81 -20.74 16.52
CA ASN A 147 0.86 -21.54 15.31
C ASN A 147 0.45 -23.00 15.57
N ALA A 148 0.81 -23.58 16.72
CA ALA A 148 0.37 -24.92 17.10
C ALA A 148 -1.17 -25.01 17.13
N PHE A 149 -1.85 -23.97 17.63
CA PHE A 149 -3.31 -23.88 17.56
C PHE A 149 -3.86 -23.72 16.13
N LEU A 150 -3.19 -22.93 15.28
CA LEU A 150 -3.57 -22.76 13.87
C LEU A 150 -3.35 -24.03 13.03
N PHE A 151 -2.40 -24.89 13.40
CA PHE A 151 -2.16 -26.16 12.71
C PHE A 151 -2.96 -27.31 13.29
N ALA A 152 -3.38 -27.26 14.55
CA ALA A 152 -4.26 -28.27 15.13
C ALA A 152 -5.59 -28.39 14.37
N SER A 153 -6.16 -27.28 13.88
CA SER A 153 -7.38 -27.28 13.07
C SER A 153 -7.22 -27.78 11.63
N MET A 154 -6.01 -28.12 11.20
CA MET A 154 -5.72 -28.71 9.88
C MET A 154 -5.53 -30.24 9.94
N PHE A 155 -5.41 -30.82 11.14
CA PHE A 155 -5.16 -32.25 11.34
C PHE A 155 -6.29 -32.98 12.09
N PHE A 156 -7.39 -32.29 12.39
CA PHE A 156 -8.64 -32.86 12.90
C PHE A 156 -9.81 -32.51 11.98
#